data_AF-A0AA36H5F8-F1
#
_entry.id   AF-A0AA36H5F8-F1
#
_cell.length_a   1.000
_cell.length_b   1.000
_cell.length_c   1.000
_cell.angle_alpha   90.00
_cell.angle_beta   90.00
_cell.angle_gamma   90.00
#
_symmetry.space_group_name_H-M   'P 1'
#
loop_
_entity.id
_entity.type
_entity.pdbx_description
1 polymer ?
#
loop_
_entity_poly.entity_id
_entity_poly.type
_entity_poly.pdbx_seq_one_letter_code
_entity_poly.pdbx_strand_id
1 'polypeptide(L)'
;MILRACTFLGYVTLAVNRFTAIHYPLNYCNMWSKQRSAKICVFNWVFSMFCILPVSLIGNAKAYYYLSPLQTYEIAFTSGTGMLSLFTNIAILFFTTMICLLFYVLTGFTLLKAKLSKRNVAHVGSAELRYLVYALVTFIPLLLELVRSIVESYPAVADLHGRNELANQLW
;
A
#
# COMPACT_ATOMS: atom_id res chain seq x y z
N MET A 1 -5.12 0.05 12.25
CA MET A 1 -5.11 0.92 11.06
C MET A 1 -3.76 1.60 10.85
N ILE A 2 -3.18 2.26 11.88
CA ILE A 2 -1.89 2.98 11.76
C ILE A 2 -0.75 2.09 11.27
N LEU A 3 -0.60 0.90 11.86
CA LEU A 3 0.43 -0.04 11.43
C LEU A 3 0.28 -0.42 9.95
N ARG A 4 -0.95 -0.63 9.45
CA ARG A 4 -1.21 -0.96 8.03
C ARG A 4 -0.79 0.19 7.12
N ALA A 5 -1.21 1.42 7.42
CA ALA A 5 -0.81 2.60 6.65
C ALA A 5 0.72 2.78 6.65
N CYS A 6 1.38 2.57 7.79
CA CYS A 6 2.84 2.61 7.88
C CYS A 6 3.50 1.53 7.01
N THR A 7 2.96 0.31 7.01
CA THR A 7 3.44 -0.77 6.14
C THR A 7 3.28 -0.42 4.66
N PHE A 8 2.14 0.16 4.26
CA PHE A 8 1.89 0.60 2.88
C PHE A 8 2.86 1.69 2.42
N LEU A 9 3.09 2.71 3.25
CA LEU A 9 4.14 3.71 2.96
C LEU A 9 5.54 3.09 2.94
N GLY A 10 5.78 2.06 3.76
CA GLY A 10 7.00 1.26 3.72
C GLY A 10 7.22 0.60 2.36
N TYR A 11 6.17 -0.01 1.77
CA TYR A 11 6.25 -0.57 0.42
C TYR A 11 6.56 0.50 -0.63
N VAL A 12 5.92 1.67 -0.57
CA VAL A 12 6.22 2.78 -1.49
C VAL A 12 7.67 3.24 -1.33
N THR A 13 8.13 3.39 -0.09
CA THR A 13 9.50 3.79 0.22
C THR A 13 10.50 2.78 -0.34
N LEU A 14 10.22 1.48 -0.21
CA LEU A 14 11.03 0.41 -0.78
C LEU A 14 11.04 0.48 -2.32
N ALA A 15 9.89 0.69 -2.96
CA ALA A 15 9.80 0.81 -4.41
C ALA A 15 10.61 2.02 -4.93
N VAL A 16 10.51 3.17 -4.27
CA VAL A 16 11.32 4.37 -4.57
C VAL A 16 12.81 4.12 -4.33
N ASN A 17 13.16 3.43 -3.25
CA ASN A 17 14.54 3.05 -2.95
C ASN A 17 15.15 2.23 -4.08
N ARG A 18 14.43 1.21 -4.57
CA ARG A 18 14.89 0.39 -5.71
C ARG A 18 14.97 1.16 -7.01
N PHE A 19 13.97 1.98 -7.30
CA PHE A 19 13.98 2.84 -8.47
C PHE A 19 15.21 3.76 -8.48
N THR A 20 15.48 4.44 -7.36
CA THR A 20 16.62 5.37 -7.24
C THR A 20 17.97 4.67 -7.24
N ALA A 21 18.08 3.45 -6.71
CA ALA A 21 19.30 2.64 -6.80
C ALA A 21 19.71 2.38 -8.25
N ILE A 22 18.73 2.08 -9.11
CA ILE A 22 18.96 1.72 -10.51
C ILE A 22 19.14 2.97 -11.40
N HIS A 23 18.36 4.03 -11.16
CA HIS A 23 18.41 5.25 -11.98
C HIS A 23 19.55 6.19 -11.61
N TYR A 24 19.95 6.22 -10.33
CA TYR A 24 20.93 7.19 -9.81
C TYR A 24 22.02 6.53 -8.97
N PRO A 25 22.77 5.53 -9.50
CA PRO A 25 23.72 4.74 -8.71
C PRO A 25 24.84 5.57 -8.05
N LEU A 26 25.33 6.62 -8.73
CA LEU A 26 26.39 7.49 -8.20
C LEU A 26 25.92 8.32 -7.00
N ASN A 27 24.65 8.71 -6.97
CA ASN A 27 24.07 9.53 -5.91
C ASN A 27 23.33 8.71 -4.85
N TYR A 28 23.16 7.40 -5.08
CA TYR A 28 22.35 6.53 -4.23
C TYR A 28 22.80 6.56 -2.77
N CYS A 29 24.11 6.44 -2.50
CA CYS A 29 24.67 6.49 -1.15
C CYS A 29 24.39 7.82 -0.43
N ASN A 30 24.36 8.94 -1.18
CA ASN A 30 24.03 10.24 -0.63
C ASN A 30 22.51 10.38 -0.39
N MET A 31 21.67 9.90 -1.32
CA MET A 31 20.21 9.93 -1.20
C MET A 31 19.71 9.09 -0.01
N TRP A 32 20.26 7.88 0.16
CA TRP A 32 19.84 6.90 1.17
C TRP A 32 20.83 6.75 2.34
N SER A 33 21.43 7.87 2.77
CA SER A 33 22.28 7.88 3.96
C SER A 33 21.49 7.47 5.21
N LYS A 34 22.17 6.87 6.20
CA LYS A 34 21.53 6.39 7.45
C LYS A 34 20.66 7.46 8.12
N GLN A 35 21.11 8.72 8.11
CA GLN A 35 20.37 9.85 8.67
C GLN A 35 19.10 10.18 7.86
N ARG A 36 19.17 10.15 6.53
CA ARG A 36 18.00 10.43 5.66
C ARG A 36 16.97 9.30 5.73
N SER A 37 17.42 8.05 5.71
CA SER A 37 16.54 6.88 5.87
C SER A 37 15.82 6.88 7.23
N ALA A 38 16.49 7.31 8.31
CA ALA A 38 15.85 7.48 9.61
C ALA A 38 14.76 8.57 9.57
N LYS A 39 15.02 9.71 8.92
CA LYS A 39 14.03 10.78 8.74
C LYS A 39 12.83 10.32 7.92
N ILE A 40 13.03 9.56 6.85
CA ILE A 40 11.94 8.98 6.05
C ILE A 40 11.11 8.01 6.90
N CYS A 41 11.74 7.18 7.73
CA CYS A 41 11.04 6.29 8.64
C CYS A 41 10.15 7.07 9.62
N VAL A 42 10.69 8.07 10.30
CA VAL A 42 9.92 8.93 11.23
C VAL A 42 8.79 9.64 10.49
N PHE A 43 9.06 10.16 9.29
CA PHE A 43 8.05 10.80 8.45
C PHE A 43 6.90 9.86 8.11
N ASN A 44 7.18 8.62 7.69
CA ASN A 44 6.15 7.63 7.38
C ASN A 44 5.25 7.34 8.58
N TRP A 45 5.83 7.28 9.78
CA TRP A 45 5.06 7.12 11.03
C TRP A 45 4.16 8.32 11.31
N VAL A 46 4.71 9.53 11.27
CA VAL A 46 3.96 10.77 11.54
C VAL A 46 2.86 10.98 10.51
N PHE A 47 3.16 10.75 9.23
CA PHE A 47 2.19 10.86 8.14
C PHE A 47 1.06 9.84 8.28
N SER A 48 1.39 8.58 8.62
CA SER A 48 0.37 7.54 8.88
C SER A 48 -0.56 7.92 10.04
N MET A 49 0.01 8.45 11.13
CA MET A 49 -0.78 8.96 12.26
C MET A 49 -1.71 10.09 11.80
N PHE A 50 -1.17 11.06 11.06
CA PHE A 50 -1.92 12.22 10.56
C PHE A 50 -3.07 11.82 9.65
N CYS A 51 -2.90 10.85 8.75
CA CYS A 51 -3.97 10.40 7.85
C CYS A 51 -5.12 9.69 8.59
N ILE A 52 -4.84 9.01 9.70
CA ILE A 52 -5.83 8.17 10.41
C ILE A 52 -6.51 8.94 11.54
N LEU A 53 -5.82 9.91 12.14
CA LEU A 53 -6.33 10.70 13.25
C LEU A 53 -7.71 11.34 12.97
N PRO A 54 -7.99 11.95 11.79
CA PRO A 54 -9.31 12.50 11.50
C PRO A 54 -10.42 11.43 11.52
N VAL A 55 -10.15 10.23 10.98
CA VAL A 55 -11.11 9.12 10.98
C VAL A 55 -11.40 8.68 12.42
N SER A 56 -10.39 8.69 13.29
CA SER A 56 -10.55 8.36 14.71
C SER A 56 -11.24 9.45 15.52
N LEU A 57 -11.11 10.73 15.15
CA LEU A 57 -11.71 11.86 15.87
C LEU A 57 -13.16 12.14 15.46
N ILE A 58 -13.52 11.92 14.18
CA ILE A 58 -14.86 12.22 13.65
C ILE A 58 -15.89 11.18 14.14
N GLY A 59 -15.46 9.95 14.40
CA GLY A 59 -16.33 8.93 14.97
C GLY A 59 -16.30 8.95 16.49
N ASN A 60 -17.40 9.30 17.16
CA ASN A 60 -17.75 8.76 18.49
C ASN A 60 -18.02 7.23 18.42
N ALA A 61 -17.35 6.54 17.50
CA ALA A 61 -17.55 5.15 17.18
C ALA A 61 -16.78 4.32 18.21
N LYS A 62 -17.52 3.58 19.03
CA LYS A 62 -16.93 2.54 19.86
C LYS A 62 -16.39 1.47 18.90
N ALA A 63 -15.08 1.30 18.91
CA ALA A 63 -14.41 0.20 18.22
C ALA A 63 -14.70 -1.08 19.00
N TYR A 64 -15.28 -2.08 18.34
CA TYR A 64 -15.46 -3.40 18.91
C TYR A 64 -14.52 -4.36 18.20
N TYR A 65 -13.78 -5.12 19.00
CA TYR A 65 -12.97 -6.22 18.50
C TYR A 65 -13.85 -7.45 18.44
N TYR A 66 -13.97 -8.04 17.26
CA TYR A 66 -14.58 -9.35 17.12
C TYR A 66 -13.59 -10.29 16.44
N LEU A 67 -13.68 -11.57 16.80
CA LEU A 67 -12.91 -12.61 16.17
C LEU A 67 -13.64 -13.01 14.90
N SER A 68 -13.04 -12.70 13.75
CA SER A 68 -13.51 -13.17 12.45
C SER A 68 -13.50 -14.70 12.39
N PRO A 69 -14.36 -15.36 11.59
CA PRO A 69 -14.35 -16.82 11.43
C PRO A 69 -12.98 -17.39 11.02
N LEU A 70 -12.13 -16.55 10.42
CA LEU A 70 -10.75 -16.86 10.05
C LEU A 70 -9.75 -16.68 11.20
N GLN A 71 -10.20 -16.57 12.44
CA GLN A 71 -9.39 -16.33 13.64
C GLN A 71 -8.52 -15.07 13.55
N THR A 72 -8.99 -14.06 12.82
CA THR A 72 -8.33 -12.75 12.76
C THR A 72 -9.11 -11.74 13.60
N TYR A 73 -8.40 -10.92 14.37
CA TYR A 73 -9.02 -9.83 15.12
C TYR A 73 -9.37 -8.71 14.15
N GLU A 74 -10.67 -8.50 13.93
CA GLU A 74 -11.19 -7.43 13.10
C GLU A 74 -11.79 -6.34 14.00
N ILE A 75 -11.64 -5.09 13.54
CA ILE A 75 -12.16 -3.92 14.24
C ILE A 75 -13.42 -3.48 13.50
N ALA A 76 -14.58 -3.74 14.09
CA ALA A 76 -15.85 -3.19 13.61
C ALA A 76 -16.10 -1.83 14.25
N PHE A 77 -16.65 -0.92 13.45
CA PHE A 77 -17.20 0.34 13.92
C PHE A 77 -18.71 0.28 13.85
N THR A 78 -19.37 0.66 14.95
CA THR A 78 -20.82 0.50 15.17
C THR A 78 -21.73 1.47 14.39
N SER A 79 -21.17 2.34 13.54
CA SER A 79 -21.94 3.37 12.82
C SER A 79 -21.39 3.57 11.39
N GLY A 80 -22.04 4.43 10.58
CA GLY A 80 -21.67 4.73 9.18
C GLY A 80 -20.20 5.08 8.92
N THR A 81 -19.42 5.34 9.97
CA THR A 81 -17.95 5.41 9.96
C THR A 81 -17.27 4.12 9.49
N GLY A 82 -17.92 2.95 9.62
CA GLY A 82 -17.38 1.66 9.15
C GLY A 82 -17.16 1.64 7.64
N MET A 83 -18.14 2.13 6.86
CA MET A 83 -18.03 2.26 5.41
C MET A 83 -16.94 3.26 5.02
N LEU A 84 -16.88 4.42 5.69
CA LEU A 84 -15.85 5.42 5.44
C LEU A 84 -14.44 4.87 5.69
N SER A 85 -14.25 4.13 6.79
CA SER A 85 -12.98 3.46 7.12
C SER A 85 -12.60 2.40 6.07
N LEU A 86 -13.57 1.61 5.63
CA LEU A 86 -13.37 0.60 4.60
C LEU A 86 -12.98 1.23 3.26
N PHE A 87 -13.70 2.25 2.79
CA PHE A 87 -13.35 2.99 1.56
C PHE A 87 -11.98 3.65 1.66
N THR A 88 -11.66 4.26 2.81
CA THR A 88 -10.35 4.88 3.04
C THR A 88 -9.23 3.83 2.96
N ASN A 89 -9.43 2.66 3.56
CA ASN A 89 -8.44 1.58 3.52
C ASN A 89 -8.23 1.05 2.09
N ILE A 90 -9.32 0.80 1.36
CA ILE A 90 -9.26 0.35 -0.04
C ILE A 90 -8.58 1.39 -0.91
N ALA A 91 -8.91 2.67 -0.74
CA ALA A 91 -8.29 3.75 -1.49
C ALA A 91 -6.77 3.82 -1.23
N ILE A 92 -6.34 3.83 0.04
CA ILE A 92 -4.91 3.84 0.40
C ILE A 92 -4.19 2.64 -0.22
N LEU A 93 -4.76 1.44 -0.08
CA LEU A 93 -4.19 0.21 -0.62
C LEU A 93 -4.10 0.23 -2.15
N PHE A 94 -5.14 0.69 -2.82
CA PHE A 94 -5.18 0.85 -4.27
C PHE A 94 -4.09 1.83 -4.76
N PHE A 95 -4.03 3.04 -4.19
CA PHE A 95 -3.02 4.04 -4.57
C PHE A 95 -1.60 3.56 -4.28
N THR A 96 -1.37 2.94 -3.12
CA THR A 96 -0.08 2.33 -2.77
C THR A 96 0.32 1.30 -3.81
N THR A 97 -0.60 0.41 -4.19
CA THR A 97 -0.36 -0.63 -5.18
C THR A 97 -0.02 -0.04 -6.55
N MET A 98 -0.75 1.00 -6.98
CA MET A 98 -0.50 1.71 -8.24
C MET A 98 0.87 2.38 -8.26
N ILE A 99 1.25 3.09 -7.19
CA ILE A 99 2.55 3.76 -7.08
C ILE A 99 3.68 2.73 -7.11
N CYS A 100 3.57 1.65 -6.32
CA CYS A 100 4.55 0.56 -6.31
C CYS A 100 4.69 -0.08 -7.68
N LEU A 101 3.57 -0.41 -8.34
CA LEU A 101 3.55 -1.00 -9.67
C LEU A 101 4.24 -0.09 -10.69
N LEU A 102 3.94 1.21 -10.66
CA LEU A 102 4.58 2.20 -11.53
C LEU A 102 6.11 2.19 -11.37
N PHE A 103 6.61 2.27 -10.13
CA PHE A 103 8.06 2.24 -9.88
C PHE A 103 8.70 0.92 -10.29
N TYR A 104 8.04 -0.22 -10.07
CA TYR A 104 8.56 -1.52 -10.52
C TYR A 104 8.58 -1.66 -12.03
N VAL A 105 7.54 -1.18 -12.73
CA VAL A 105 7.49 -1.17 -14.19
C VAL A 105 8.61 -0.29 -14.77
N LEU A 106 8.77 0.94 -14.26
CA LEU A 106 9.85 1.84 -14.68
C LEU A 106 11.23 1.21 -14.43
N THR A 107 11.42 0.60 -13.27
CA THR A 107 12.65 -0.10 -12.91
C THR A 107 12.92 -1.27 -13.87
N GLY A 108 11.91 -2.09 -14.17
CA GLY A 108 12.01 -3.18 -15.14
C GLY A 108 12.36 -2.70 -16.54
N PHE A 109 11.72 -1.62 -17.02
CA PHE A 109 12.04 -1.02 -18.31
C PHE A 109 13.49 -0.55 -18.41
N THR A 110 14.02 0.09 -17.36
CA THR A 110 15.42 0.53 -17.36
C THR A 110 16.41 -0.62 -17.37
N LEU A 111 16.15 -1.69 -16.62
CA LEU A 111 16.97 -2.89 -16.65
C LEU A 111 16.92 -3.58 -18.02
N LEU A 112 15.74 -3.65 -18.64
CA LEU A 112 15.57 -4.21 -19.97
C LEU A 112 16.36 -3.40 -21.02
N LYS A 113 16.26 -2.07 -20.97
CA LYS A 113 17.01 -1.17 -21.86
C LYS A 113 18.53 -1.30 -21.66
N ALA A 114 18.98 -1.39 -20.41
CA ALA A 114 20.39 -1.58 -20.09
C ALA A 114 20.93 -2.91 -20.65
N LYS A 115 20.15 -4.00 -20.55
CA LYS A 115 20.50 -5.31 -21.11
C LYS A 115 20.59 -5.28 -22.64
N LEU A 116 19.66 -4.62 -23.31
CA LEU A 116 19.67 -4.47 -24.78
C LEU A 116 20.83 -3.63 -25.29
N SER A 117 21.26 -2.63 -24.53
CA SER A 117 22.33 -1.70 -24.92
C SER A 117 23.73 -2.33 -24.95
N LYS A 118 23.92 -3.60 -24.54
CA LYS A 118 25.23 -4.31 -24.44
C LYS A 118 26.36 -3.50 -23.73
N ARG A 119 26.01 -2.43 -23.00
CA ARG A 119 26.96 -1.71 -22.15
C ARG A 119 27.43 -2.66 -21.06
N ASN A 120 28.66 -2.51 -20.58
CA ASN A 120 29.37 -3.28 -19.53
C ASN A 120 28.55 -3.51 -18.24
N VAL A 121 27.47 -4.30 -18.32
CA VAL A 121 26.46 -4.49 -17.26
C VAL A 121 26.47 -5.93 -16.75
N ALA A 122 27.35 -6.80 -17.28
CA ALA A 122 27.38 -8.22 -16.95
C ALA A 122 27.47 -8.49 -15.43
N HIS A 123 28.16 -7.63 -14.67
CA HIS A 123 28.34 -7.85 -13.24
C HIS A 123 27.33 -7.12 -12.34
N VAL A 124 26.81 -5.96 -12.75
CA VAL A 124 25.86 -5.15 -11.96
C VAL A 124 24.41 -5.61 -12.20
N GLY A 125 24.09 -6.08 -13.40
CA GLY A 125 22.73 -6.46 -13.77
C GLY A 125 22.18 -7.67 -13.02
N SER A 126 23.03 -8.61 -12.58
CA SER A 126 22.57 -9.83 -11.91
C SER A 126 22.12 -9.59 -10.47
N ALA A 127 22.82 -8.72 -9.74
CA ALA A 127 22.45 -8.34 -8.37
C ALA A 127 21.17 -7.52 -8.35
N GLU A 128 21.06 -6.52 -9.24
CA GLU A 128 19.85 -5.68 -9.35
C GLU A 128 18.62 -6.48 -9.80
N LEU A 129 18.79 -7.46 -10.69
CA LEU A 129 17.70 -8.36 -11.06
C LEU A 129 17.20 -9.18 -9.86
N ARG A 130 18.11 -9.69 -9.02
CA ARG A 130 17.72 -10.42 -7.80
C ARG A 130 16.92 -9.51 -6.87
N TYR A 131 17.36 -8.26 -6.65
CA TYR A 131 16.62 -7.31 -5.83
C TYR A 131 15.25 -6.96 -6.40
N LEU A 132 15.12 -6.84 -7.72
CA LEU A 132 13.82 -6.65 -8.37
C LEU A 132 12.91 -7.87 -8.16
N VAL A 133 13.43 -9.09 -8.31
CA VAL A 133 12.66 -10.32 -8.04
C VAL A 133 12.19 -10.36 -6.59
N TYR A 134 13.05 -10.06 -5.62
CA TYR A 134 12.65 -9.96 -4.22
C TYR A 134 11.57 -8.90 -4.01
N ALA A 135 11.70 -7.74 -4.65
CA ALA A 135 10.70 -6.69 -4.57
C ALA A 135 9.33 -7.13 -5.14
N LEU A 136 9.33 -7.85 -6.27
CA LEU A 136 8.11 -8.43 -6.85
C LEU A 136 7.50 -9.50 -5.93
N VAL A 137 8.31 -10.35 -5.31
CA VAL A 137 7.82 -11.33 -4.34
C VAL A 137 7.19 -10.63 -3.13
N THR A 138 7.81 -9.56 -2.61
CA THR A 138 7.23 -8.76 -1.51
C THR A 138 5.98 -7.99 -1.90
N PHE A 139 5.72 -7.80 -3.20
CA PHE A 139 4.53 -7.14 -3.73
C PHE A 139 3.32 -8.09 -3.83
N ILE A 140 3.54 -9.41 -3.92
CA ILE A 140 2.45 -10.41 -4.00
C ILE A 140 1.49 -10.31 -2.80
N PRO A 141 1.94 -10.25 -1.53
CA PRO A 141 1.05 -10.06 -0.39
C PRO A 141 0.20 -8.79 -0.49
N LEU A 142 0.75 -7.70 -1.03
CA LEU A 142 0.02 -6.44 -1.22
C LEU A 142 -1.12 -6.59 -2.23
N LEU A 143 -0.86 -7.29 -3.35
CA LEU A 143 -1.89 -7.61 -4.34
C LEU A 143 -2.98 -8.51 -3.76
N LEU A 144 -2.60 -9.54 -3.00
CA LEU A 144 -3.55 -10.43 -2.35
C LEU A 144 -4.44 -9.69 -1.35
N GLU A 145 -3.85 -8.79 -0.55
CA GLU A 145 -4.61 -7.95 0.39
C GLU A 145 -5.57 -7.01 -0.34
N LEU A 146 -5.18 -6.48 -1.52
CA LEU A 146 -6.05 -5.64 -2.35
C LEU A 146 -7.24 -6.43 -2.89
N VAL A 147 -6.98 -7.61 -3.45
CA VAL A 147 -8.06 -8.50 -3.96
C VAL A 147 -8.99 -8.89 -2.82
N ARG A 148 -8.43 -9.29 -1.68
CA ARG A 148 -9.20 -9.61 -0.47
C ARG A 148 -10.08 -8.44 -0.03
N SER A 149 -9.52 -7.24 0.07
CA SER A 149 -10.26 -6.04 0.49
C SER A 149 -11.39 -5.68 -0.48
N ILE A 150 -11.19 -5.88 -1.79
CA ILE A 150 -12.24 -5.66 -2.80
C ILE A 150 -13.34 -6.71 -2.65
N VAL A 151 -13.00 -7.99 -2.50
CA VAL A 151 -13.97 -9.07 -2.34
C VAL A 151 -14.81 -8.89 -1.07
N GLU A 152 -14.18 -8.53 0.05
CA GLU A 152 -14.86 -8.26 1.32
C GLU A 152 -15.77 -7.03 1.25
N SER A 153 -15.45 -6.05 0.39
CA SER A 153 -16.29 -4.86 0.21
C SER A 153 -17.57 -5.12 -0.59
N TYR A 154 -17.61 -6.16 -1.42
CA TYR A 154 -18.72 -6.46 -2.31
C TYR A 154 -20.08 -6.66 -1.60
N PRO A 155 -20.20 -7.51 -0.56
CA PRO A 155 -21.47 -7.70 0.15
C PRO A 155 -21.95 -6.43 0.86
N ALA A 156 -21.03 -5.60 1.37
CA ALA A 156 -21.39 -4.33 2.01
C ALA A 156 -22.01 -3.36 1.01
N VAL A 157 -21.50 -3.32 -0.23
CA VAL A 157 -22.06 -2.51 -1.31
C VAL A 157 -23.42 -3.05 -1.77
N ALA A 158 -23.57 -4.38 -1.87
CA ALA A 158 -24.83 -5.00 -2.27
C ALA A 158 -25.97 -4.74 -1.26
N ASP A 159 -25.68 -4.80 0.04
CA ASP A 159 -26.66 -4.52 1.10
C ASP A 159 -27.12 -3.05 1.08
N LEU A 160 -26.20 -2.11 0.82
CA LEU A 160 -26.53 -0.70 0.62
C LEU A 160 -27.44 -0.48 -0.58
N HIS A 161 -27.21 -1.20 -1.68
CA HIS A 161 -28.05 -1.11 -2.87
C HIS A 161 -29.47 -1.62 -2.59
N GLY A 162 -29.60 -2.77 -1.93
CA GLY A 162 -30.90 -3.34 -1.56
C GLY A 162 -31.71 -2.44 -0.62
N ARG A 163 -31.06 -1.77 0.35
CA ARG A 163 -31.75 -0.80 1.23
C ARG A 163 -32.25 0.44 0.47
N ASN A 164 -31.50 0.93 -0.51
CA ASN A 164 -31.90 2.08 -1.32
C ASN A 164 -33.08 1.75 -2.24
N GLU A 165 -33.12 0.54 -2.81
CA GLU A 165 -34.27 0.08 -3.59
C GLU A 165 -35.54 -0.03 -2.75
N LEU A 166 -35.45 -0.59 -1.54
CA LEU A 166 -36.55 -0.65 -0.58
C LEU A 166 -37.03 0.75 -0.17
N ALA A 167 -36.11 1.69 0.06
CA ALA A 167 -36.47 3.08 0.36
C ALA A 167 -37.24 3.71 -0.81
N ASN A 168 -36.77 3.55 -2.05
CA ASN A 168 -37.43 4.10 -3.24
C ASN A 168 -38.81 3.49 -3.54
N GLN A 169 -39.14 2.31 -2.99
CA GLN A 169 -40.48 1.71 -3.11
C GLN A 169 -41.47 2.21 -2.06
N LEU A 170 -40.98 2.82 -0.97
CA LEU A 170 -41.80 3.30 0.15
C LEU A 170 -42.17 4.80 0.05
N TRP A 171 -41.65 5.50 -0.96
CA TRP A 171 -41.91 6.91 -1.26
C TRP A 171 -42.51 7.06 -2.66
#